data_AF-A0A392MKN3-F1
#
_entry.id   AF-A0A392MKN3-F1
#
_cell.length_a   1.000
_cell.length_b   1.000
_cell.length_c   1.000
_cell.angle_alpha   90.00
_cell.angle_beta   90.00
_cell.angle_gamma   90.00
#
_symmetry.space_group_name_H-M   'P 1'
#
loop_
_entity.id
_entity.type
_entity.pdbx_description
1 polymer ?
#
loop_
_entity_poly.entity_id
_entity_poly.type
_entity_poly.pdbx_seq_one_letter_code
_entity_poly.pdbx_strand_id
1 'polypeptide(L)'
;LEKHVKEEEQFYQSTDALQNDCENKGREKTPTGSKKPLKRASEEMQKEITEHEWALPFLLPVDVVGLGLHDYYQVIKKPMDFKTIKRKIKATDDSSYKNIHEIYEDVRLIFMNAMKYNDVKSTIHAMAKTLLEIFENKWLELLPKVSNAESQLLKEESHKRLYKTLVPEATRGLSAE
;
A
#
# COMPACT_ATOMS: atom_id res chain seq x y z
N LEU A 1 11.37 15.99 -28.15
CA LEU A 1 10.20 16.70 -27.57
C LEU A 1 8.90 16.15 -28.14
N GLU A 2 8.67 16.21 -29.45
CA GLU A 2 7.42 15.70 -30.07
C GLU A 2 7.20 14.18 -29.98
N LYS A 3 8.27 13.38 -29.87
CA LYS A 3 8.15 11.93 -29.61
C LYS A 3 7.62 11.62 -28.20
N HIS A 4 8.11 12.32 -27.18
CA HIS A 4 7.68 12.11 -25.79
C HIS A 4 6.25 12.61 -25.54
N VAL A 5 5.83 13.69 -26.22
CA VAL A 5 4.43 14.16 -26.15
C VAL A 5 3.47 13.12 -26.75
N LYS A 6 3.86 12.46 -27.86
CA LYS A 6 3.06 11.38 -28.46
C LYS A 6 3.00 10.12 -27.60
N GLU A 7 4.06 9.80 -26.87
CA GLU A 7 4.12 8.67 -25.93
C GLU A 7 3.24 8.93 -24.69
N GLU A 8 3.22 10.16 -24.17
CA GLU A 8 2.31 10.58 -23.09
C GLU A 8 0.83 10.56 -23.55
N GLU A 9 0.51 11.10 -24.74
CA GLU A 9 -0.85 11.09 -25.27
C GLU A 9 -1.38 9.66 -25.53
N GLN A 10 -0.54 8.73 -25.99
CA GLN A 10 -0.92 7.34 -26.18
C GLN A 10 -1.19 6.61 -24.85
N PHE A 11 -0.45 6.94 -23.78
CA PHE A 11 -0.70 6.39 -22.46
C PHE A 11 -2.08 6.80 -21.94
N TYR A 12 -2.43 8.09 -22.00
CA TYR A 12 -3.73 8.59 -21.55
C TYR A 12 -4.90 8.08 -22.40
N GLN A 13 -4.72 7.96 -23.73
CA GLN A 13 -5.76 7.43 -24.63
C GLN A 13 -6.00 5.91 -24.43
N SER A 14 -4.98 5.16 -24.00
CA SER A 14 -5.12 3.72 -23.74
C SER A 14 -5.80 3.41 -22.40
N THR A 15 -5.81 4.35 -21.45
CA THR A 15 -6.32 4.12 -20.09
C THR A 15 -7.83 4.34 -19.93
N ASP A 16 -8.47 5.09 -20.83
CA ASP A 16 -9.94 5.26 -20.85
C ASP A 16 -10.69 3.93 -21.00
N ALA A 17 -10.03 2.90 -21.56
CA ALA A 17 -10.58 1.56 -21.71
C ALA A 17 -10.60 0.74 -20.40
N LEU A 18 -9.76 1.06 -19.39
CA LEU A 18 -9.62 0.27 -18.16
C LEU A 18 -10.51 0.75 -17.00
N GLN A 19 -11.20 1.88 -17.18
CA GLN A 19 -12.05 2.47 -16.13
C GLN A 19 -13.40 1.75 -15.95
N ASN A 20 -13.82 0.92 -16.91
CA ASN A 20 -15.15 0.30 -16.93
C ASN A 20 -15.30 -1.01 -16.11
N ASP A 21 -14.21 -1.59 -15.61
CA ASP A 21 -14.25 -2.92 -14.97
C ASP A 21 -14.20 -2.92 -13.42
N CYS A 22 -14.20 -1.75 -12.78
CA CYS A 22 -14.07 -1.67 -11.31
C CYS A 22 -15.39 -1.88 -10.52
N GLU A 23 -16.53 -2.06 -11.19
CA GLU A 23 -17.82 -2.31 -10.53
C GLU A 23 -18.27 -3.77 -10.69
N ASN A 24 -17.82 -4.66 -9.79
CA ASN A 24 -18.72 -5.72 -9.36
C ASN A 24 -18.46 -6.21 -7.93
N LYS A 25 -19.52 -6.16 -7.11
CA LYS A 25 -19.51 -6.42 -5.66
C LYS A 25 -19.77 -7.90 -5.38
N GLY A 26 -18.79 -8.56 -4.76
CA GLY A 26 -18.98 -9.80 -4.01
C GLY A 26 -18.51 -9.62 -2.57
N ARG A 27 -19.44 -9.59 -1.62
CA ARG A 27 -19.15 -9.51 -0.17
C ARG A 27 -18.93 -10.93 0.36
N GLU A 28 -17.67 -11.32 0.54
CA GLU A 28 -17.33 -12.45 1.40
C GLU A 28 -16.93 -11.96 2.79
N LYS A 29 -17.49 -12.59 3.82
CA LYS A 29 -17.17 -12.33 5.22
C LYS A 29 -16.05 -13.27 5.66
N THR A 30 -14.93 -12.73 6.12
CA THR A 30 -13.91 -13.50 6.87
C THR A 30 -13.67 -12.92 8.27
N PRO A 31 -13.39 -13.79 9.26
CA PRO A 31 -13.31 -13.42 10.68
C PRO A 31 -11.89 -13.01 11.13
N THR A 32 -11.84 -12.47 12.35
CA THR A 32 -10.66 -12.27 13.26
C THR A 32 -10.02 -10.87 13.36
N GLY A 33 -10.45 -10.14 14.39
CA GLY A 33 -9.57 -9.53 15.39
C GLY A 33 -8.68 -8.36 14.99
N SER A 34 -7.46 -8.63 14.52
CA SER A 34 -6.34 -7.68 14.65
C SER A 34 -5.96 -6.89 13.39
N LYS A 35 -6.42 -7.26 12.18
CA LYS A 35 -6.04 -6.56 10.92
C LYS A 35 -6.92 -5.36 10.56
N LYS A 36 -8.03 -5.14 11.28
CA LYS A 36 -8.98 -4.03 11.00
C LYS A 36 -8.36 -2.63 11.16
N PRO A 37 -7.53 -2.35 12.19
CA PRO A 37 -6.91 -1.03 12.35
C PRO A 37 -5.90 -0.74 11.25
N LEU A 38 -5.03 -1.70 10.93
CA LEU A 38 -4.02 -1.57 9.86
C LEU A 38 -4.67 -1.29 8.50
N LYS A 39 -5.72 -2.05 8.15
CA LYS A 39 -6.46 -1.84 6.90
C LYS A 39 -7.10 -0.46 6.83
N ARG A 40 -7.72 0.01 7.92
CA ARG A 40 -8.35 1.34 7.98
C ARG A 40 -7.34 2.48 7.89
N ALA A 41 -6.26 2.40 8.66
CA ALA A 41 -5.18 3.40 8.62
C ALA A 41 -4.54 3.45 7.23
N SER A 42 -4.35 2.29 6.60
CA SER A 42 -3.87 2.19 5.22
C SER A 42 -4.83 2.79 4.21
N GLU A 43 -6.14 2.58 4.36
CA GLU A 43 -7.16 3.17 3.50
C GLU A 43 -7.20 4.69 3.64
N GLU A 44 -7.21 5.21 4.88
CA GLU A 44 -7.21 6.65 5.16
C GLU A 44 -5.95 7.35 4.61
N MET A 45 -4.80 6.69 4.71
CA MET A 45 -3.52 7.17 4.19
C MET A 45 -3.47 7.22 2.66
N GLN A 46 -4.04 6.23 1.96
CA GLN A 46 -3.91 6.13 0.50
C GLN A 46 -5.03 6.85 -0.25
N LYS A 47 -6.17 7.11 0.40
CA LYS A 47 -7.39 7.59 -0.24
C LYS A 47 -7.16 8.83 -1.11
N GLU A 48 -6.62 9.88 -0.53
CA GLU A 48 -6.42 11.19 -1.18
C GLU A 48 -5.53 11.09 -2.43
N ILE A 49 -4.54 10.19 -2.39
CA ILE A 49 -3.63 9.96 -3.51
C ILE A 49 -4.31 9.15 -4.59
N THR A 50 -5.02 8.07 -4.23
CA THR A 50 -5.66 7.19 -5.21
C THR A 50 -6.86 7.84 -5.92
N GLU A 51 -7.44 8.89 -5.32
CA GLU A 51 -8.53 9.68 -5.88
C GLU A 51 -8.02 10.93 -6.65
N HIS A 52 -6.72 11.22 -6.61
CA HIS A 52 -6.14 12.35 -7.33
C HIS A 52 -6.16 12.13 -8.84
N GLU A 53 -6.37 13.20 -9.61
CA GLU A 53 -6.34 13.18 -11.09
C GLU A 53 -5.02 12.67 -11.70
N TRP A 54 -3.96 12.61 -10.90
CA TRP A 54 -2.62 12.19 -11.32
C TRP A 54 -2.26 10.79 -10.84
N ALA A 55 -3.17 10.09 -10.17
CA ALA A 55 -2.91 8.78 -9.59
C ALA A 55 -2.68 7.70 -10.64
N LEU A 56 -3.28 7.86 -11.82
CA LEU A 56 -3.48 6.81 -12.81
C LEU A 56 -2.21 6.01 -13.16
N PRO A 57 -1.04 6.63 -13.44
CA PRO A 57 0.18 5.87 -13.76
C PRO A 57 0.70 4.97 -12.63
N PHE A 58 0.22 5.19 -11.41
CA PHE A 58 0.71 4.57 -10.19
C PHE A 58 -0.24 3.48 -9.66
N LEU A 59 -1.44 3.37 -10.25
CA LEU A 59 -2.46 2.43 -9.80
C LEU A 59 -2.15 0.97 -10.15
N LEU A 60 -1.45 0.75 -11.27
CA LEU A 60 -1.12 -0.57 -11.82
C LEU A 60 0.40 -0.73 -12.00
N PRO A 61 0.91 -1.98 -12.06
CA PRO A 61 2.31 -2.21 -12.41
C PRO A 61 2.65 -1.56 -13.76
N VAL A 62 3.86 -1.01 -13.87
CA VAL A 62 4.35 -0.42 -15.13
C VAL A 62 4.38 -1.48 -16.23
N ASP A 63 3.67 -1.22 -17.34
CA ASP A 63 3.68 -2.07 -18.53
C ASP A 63 4.94 -1.81 -19.37
N VAL A 64 6.05 -2.40 -18.93
CA VAL A 64 7.35 -2.20 -19.58
C VAL A 64 7.39 -2.72 -21.02
N VAL A 65 6.54 -3.69 -21.38
CA VAL A 65 6.48 -4.25 -22.74
C VAL A 65 5.67 -3.32 -23.64
N GLY A 66 4.46 -2.94 -23.21
CA GLY A 66 3.60 -2.03 -23.96
C GLY A 66 4.24 -0.65 -24.16
N LEU A 67 5.05 -0.20 -23.22
CA LEU A 67 5.76 1.08 -23.27
C LEU A 67 7.16 1.01 -23.88
N GLY A 68 7.66 -0.18 -24.26
CA GLY A 68 9.00 -0.34 -24.85
C GLY A 68 10.16 0.00 -23.91
N LEU A 69 9.97 -0.15 -22.59
CA LEU A 69 10.92 0.24 -21.55
C LEU A 69 11.92 -0.91 -21.25
N HIS A 70 12.82 -1.18 -22.18
CA HIS A 70 13.73 -2.33 -22.14
C HIS A 70 14.74 -2.33 -20.98
N ASP A 71 15.03 -1.17 -20.41
CA ASP A 71 15.98 -0.97 -19.31
C ASP A 71 15.31 -0.78 -17.94
N TYR A 72 13.97 -0.78 -17.87
CA TYR A 72 13.23 -0.47 -16.64
C TYR A 72 13.68 -1.32 -15.44
N TYR A 73 13.74 -2.64 -15.58
CA TYR A 73 14.19 -3.53 -14.48
C TYR A 73 15.71 -3.51 -14.24
N GLN A 74 16.48 -2.91 -15.16
CA GLN A 74 17.90 -2.64 -14.92
C GLN A 74 18.08 -1.44 -13.99
N VAL A 75 17.21 -0.43 -14.10
CA VAL A 75 17.23 0.78 -13.28
C VAL A 75 16.45 0.60 -11.97
N ILE A 76 15.24 0.02 -12.05
CA ILE A 76 14.29 -0.16 -10.95
C ILE A 76 14.34 -1.61 -10.44
N LYS A 77 14.85 -1.76 -9.22
CA LYS A 77 15.11 -3.08 -8.61
C LYS A 77 13.91 -3.68 -7.89
N LYS A 78 13.02 -2.82 -7.37
CA LYS A 78 11.81 -3.24 -6.67
C LYS A 78 10.63 -2.44 -7.20
N PRO A 79 10.01 -2.87 -8.32
CA PRO A 79 8.79 -2.26 -8.83
C PRO A 79 7.68 -2.30 -7.78
N MET A 80 6.82 -1.28 -7.76
CA MET A 80 5.69 -1.19 -6.84
C MET A 80 4.57 -0.37 -7.45
N ASP A 81 3.33 -0.64 -7.03
CA ASP A 81 2.10 0.00 -7.51
C ASP A 81 0.97 -0.20 -6.48
N PHE A 82 -0.09 0.62 -6.54
CA PHE A 82 -1.18 0.55 -5.55
C PHE A 82 -1.96 -0.78 -5.62
N LYS A 83 -2.11 -1.41 -6.79
CA LYS A 83 -2.75 -2.73 -6.90
C LYS A 83 -1.92 -3.80 -6.18
N THR A 84 -0.60 -3.75 -6.26
CA THR A 84 0.32 -4.62 -5.51
C THR A 84 0.24 -4.36 -4.01
N ILE A 85 0.25 -3.11 -3.56
CA ILE A 85 0.07 -2.77 -2.14
C ILE A 85 -1.27 -3.32 -1.62
N LYS A 86 -2.36 -3.12 -2.36
CA LYS A 86 -3.69 -3.63 -2.01
C LYS A 86 -3.73 -5.15 -1.88
N ARG A 87 -2.99 -5.87 -2.73
CA ARG A 87 -2.85 -7.33 -2.66
C ARG A 87 -2.09 -7.75 -1.41
N LYS A 88 -0.95 -7.11 -1.12
CA LYS A 88 -0.13 -7.39 0.08
C LYS A 88 -0.86 -7.11 1.40
N ILE A 89 -1.69 -6.07 1.47
CA ILE A 89 -2.56 -5.79 2.64
C ILE A 89 -3.52 -6.95 2.91
N LYS A 90 -4.04 -7.58 1.87
CA LYS A 90 -5.02 -8.68 1.98
C LYS A 90 -4.37 -10.05 2.15
N ALA A 91 -3.07 -10.17 1.93
CA ALA A 91 -2.36 -11.44 2.02
C ALA A 91 -2.41 -12.02 3.44
N THR A 92 -2.36 -13.35 3.51
CA THR A 92 -2.34 -14.14 4.76
C THR A 92 -1.07 -14.98 4.90
N ASP A 93 -0.17 -14.89 3.93
CA ASP A 93 1.14 -15.53 3.91
C ASP A 93 2.25 -14.52 4.30
N ASP A 94 3.50 -14.92 4.11
CA ASP A 94 4.69 -14.11 4.41
C ASP A 94 4.83 -12.85 3.54
N SER A 95 4.02 -12.70 2.49
CA SER A 95 3.99 -11.47 1.68
C SER A 95 3.15 -10.35 2.32
N SER A 96 2.42 -10.67 3.39
CA SER A 96 1.57 -9.73 4.10
C SER A 96 2.37 -8.70 4.90
N TYR A 97 1.84 -7.48 4.97
CA TYR A 97 2.45 -6.42 5.76
C TYR A 97 2.32 -6.69 7.25
N LYS A 98 3.41 -6.49 7.99
CA LYS A 98 3.48 -6.70 9.44
C LYS A 98 3.02 -5.47 10.22
N ASN A 99 3.24 -4.29 9.67
CA ASN A 99 2.90 -3.01 10.30
C ASN A 99 2.62 -1.94 9.23
N ILE A 100 2.16 -0.77 9.69
CA ILE A 100 1.80 0.34 8.80
C ILE A 100 3.03 0.99 8.15
N HIS A 101 4.21 0.89 8.77
CA HIS A 101 5.45 1.46 8.23
C HIS A 101 5.90 0.74 6.97
N GLU A 102 5.72 -0.58 6.87
CA GLU A 102 6.00 -1.31 5.62
C GLU A 102 5.10 -0.87 4.47
N ILE A 103 3.84 -0.51 4.77
CA ILE A 103 2.92 0.07 3.77
C ILE A 103 3.41 1.46 3.37
N TYR A 104 3.79 2.30 4.35
CA TYR A 104 4.33 3.63 4.11
C TYR A 104 5.55 3.59 3.17
N GLU A 105 6.52 2.71 3.44
CA GLU A 105 7.71 2.56 2.60
C GLU A 105 7.37 2.11 1.18
N ASP A 106 6.44 1.17 1.00
CA ASP A 106 6.05 0.73 -0.34
C ASP A 106 5.26 1.80 -1.11
N VAL A 107 4.48 2.67 -0.45
CA VAL A 107 3.85 3.83 -1.13
C VAL A 107 4.90 4.83 -1.59
N ARG A 108 5.88 5.18 -0.76
CA ARG A 108 6.99 6.07 -1.17
C ARG A 108 7.77 5.48 -2.33
N LEU A 109 8.00 4.17 -2.30
CA LEU A 109 8.74 3.45 -3.32
C LEU A 109 8.10 3.60 -4.71
N ILE A 110 6.77 3.66 -4.82
CA ILE A 110 6.07 3.93 -6.09
C ILE A 110 6.60 5.24 -6.70
N PHE A 111 6.57 6.32 -5.93
CA PHE A 111 6.95 7.65 -6.40
C PHE A 111 8.46 7.80 -6.57
N MET A 112 9.25 7.23 -5.66
CA MET A 112 10.71 7.23 -5.77
C MET A 112 11.18 6.46 -7.01
N ASN A 113 10.55 5.34 -7.34
CA ASN A 113 10.86 4.61 -8.57
C ASN A 113 10.51 5.43 -9.81
N ALA A 114 9.33 6.08 -9.82
CA ALA A 114 8.92 6.93 -10.92
C ALA A 114 9.89 8.11 -11.11
N MET A 115 10.24 8.82 -10.04
CA MET A 115 11.21 9.92 -10.09
C MET A 115 12.62 9.47 -10.47
N LYS A 116 13.03 8.25 -10.09
CA LYS A 116 14.34 7.70 -10.43
C LYS A 116 14.45 7.33 -11.90
N TYR A 117 13.40 6.73 -12.46
CA TYR A 117 13.40 6.25 -13.83
C TYR A 117 13.17 7.39 -14.83
N ASN A 118 12.31 8.35 -14.49
CA ASN A 118 11.88 9.40 -15.41
C ASN A 118 12.71 10.69 -15.23
N ASP A 119 13.00 11.37 -16.35
CA ASP A 119 13.67 12.67 -16.36
C ASP A 119 12.93 13.71 -15.51
N VAL A 120 13.67 14.57 -14.82
CA VAL A 120 13.11 15.61 -13.93
C VAL A 120 12.15 16.59 -14.62
N LYS A 121 12.19 16.68 -15.95
CA LYS A 121 11.29 17.51 -16.77
C LYS A 121 10.06 16.76 -17.29
N SER A 122 9.97 15.45 -17.09
CA SER A 122 8.81 14.68 -17.58
C SER A 122 7.58 14.90 -16.71
N THR A 123 6.39 14.73 -17.31
CA THR A 123 5.12 14.86 -16.60
C THR A 123 5.02 13.83 -15.48
N ILE A 124 5.43 12.58 -15.74
CA ILE A 124 5.42 11.49 -14.74
C ILE A 124 6.29 11.82 -13.52
N HIS A 125 7.46 12.45 -13.71
CA HIS A 125 8.31 12.87 -12.60
C HIS A 125 7.62 13.94 -11.75
N ALA A 126 7.02 14.94 -12.39
CA ALA A 126 6.28 16.00 -11.70
C ALA A 126 5.08 15.43 -10.91
N MET A 127 4.30 14.55 -11.54
CA MET A 127 3.17 13.86 -10.91
C MET A 127 3.60 13.08 -9.67
N ALA A 128 4.67 12.29 -9.79
CA ALA A 128 5.20 11.49 -8.69
C ALA A 128 5.68 12.36 -7.51
N LYS A 129 6.36 13.47 -7.80
CA LYS A 129 6.82 14.42 -6.79
C LYS A 129 5.65 15.05 -6.02
N THR A 130 4.63 15.52 -6.73
CA THR A 130 3.44 16.12 -6.11
C THR A 130 2.67 15.13 -5.25
N LEU A 131 2.42 13.92 -5.76
CA LEU A 131 1.71 12.89 -4.99
C LEU A 131 2.51 12.41 -3.78
N LEU A 132 3.84 12.33 -3.87
CA LEU A 132 4.70 12.04 -2.73
C LEU A 132 4.58 13.12 -1.65
N GLU A 133 4.55 14.40 -2.02
CA GLU A 133 4.38 15.50 -1.06
C GLU A 133 3.03 15.45 -0.35
N ILE A 134 1.94 15.23 -1.10
CA ILE A 134 0.59 15.02 -0.54
C ILE A 134 0.61 13.83 0.43
N PHE A 135 1.24 12.73 0.04
CA PHE A 135 1.37 11.53 0.87
C PHE A 135 2.13 11.78 2.18
N GLU A 136 3.29 12.43 2.13
CA GLU A 136 4.12 12.70 3.31
C GLU A 136 3.39 13.64 4.29
N ASN A 137 2.71 14.67 3.77
CA ASN A 137 1.87 15.53 4.58
C ASN A 137 0.74 14.73 5.26
N LYS A 138 0.08 13.85 4.51
CA LYS A 138 -0.97 13.00 5.07
C LYS A 138 -0.44 12.05 6.14
N TRP A 139 0.74 11.50 5.93
CA TRP A 139 1.40 10.63 6.90
C TRP A 139 1.67 11.36 8.22
N LEU A 140 2.18 12.60 8.16
CA LEU A 140 2.42 13.42 9.34
C LEU A 140 1.14 13.67 10.15
N GLU A 141 0.00 13.90 9.50
CA GLU A 141 -1.31 14.03 10.17
C GLU A 141 -1.74 12.74 10.88
N LEU A 142 -1.37 11.57 10.34
CA LEU A 142 -1.75 10.27 10.86
C LEU A 142 -0.80 9.75 11.95
N LEU A 143 0.43 10.26 12.06
CA LEU A 143 1.44 9.83 13.03
C LEU A 143 0.90 9.75 14.48
N PRO A 144 0.16 10.74 15.02
CA PRO A 144 -0.38 10.64 16.37
C PRO A 144 -1.36 9.47 16.55
N LYS A 145 -2.18 9.20 15.53
CA LYS A 145 -3.15 8.09 15.54
C LYS A 145 -2.43 6.74 15.48
N VAL A 146 -1.43 6.63 14.60
CA VAL A 146 -0.59 5.44 14.45
C VAL A 146 0.12 5.13 15.77
N SER A 147 0.81 6.10 16.35
CA SER A 147 1.56 5.92 17.60
C SER A 147 0.67 5.50 18.79
N ASN A 148 -0.52 6.09 18.89
CA ASN A 148 -1.49 5.71 19.93
C ASN A 148 -1.99 4.27 19.73
N ALA A 149 -2.34 3.89 18.49
CA ALA A 149 -2.78 2.53 18.18
C ALA A 149 -1.68 1.49 18.48
N GLU A 150 -0.44 1.76 18.10
CA GLU A 150 0.71 0.90 18.41
C GLU A 150 0.95 0.77 19.92
N SER A 151 0.87 1.88 20.65
CA SER A 151 1.00 1.89 22.11
C SER A 151 -0.08 1.06 22.81
N GLN A 152 -1.32 1.09 22.30
CA GLN A 152 -2.42 0.28 22.83
C GLN A 152 -2.20 -1.21 22.57
N LEU A 153 -1.77 -1.58 21.36
CA LEU A 153 -1.47 -2.97 21.01
C LEU A 153 -0.35 -3.54 21.89
N LEU A 154 0.72 -2.78 22.13
CA LEU A 154 1.82 -3.19 23.01
C LEU A 154 1.34 -3.44 24.46
N LYS A 155 0.43 -2.61 24.97
CA LYS A 155 -0.17 -2.80 26.31
C LYS A 155 -1.04 -4.05 26.35
N GLU A 156 -1.86 -4.29 25.34
CA GLU A 156 -2.71 -5.49 25.24
C GLU A 156 -1.87 -6.78 25.16
N GLU A 157 -0.81 -6.79 24.36
CA GLU A 157 0.12 -7.92 24.24
C GLU A 157 0.86 -8.19 25.55
N SER A 158 1.33 -7.13 26.21
CA SER A 158 1.97 -7.21 27.53
C SER A 158 1.01 -7.79 28.57
N HIS A 159 -0.24 -7.31 28.60
CA HIS A 159 -1.27 -7.82 29.50
C HIS A 159 -1.60 -9.29 29.24
N LYS A 160 -1.76 -9.70 27.97
CA LYS A 160 -1.97 -11.11 27.60
C LYS A 160 -0.80 -12.00 28.04
N ARG A 161 0.44 -11.53 27.88
CA ARG A 161 1.63 -12.26 28.31
C ARG A 161 1.71 -12.42 29.83
N LEU A 162 1.39 -11.35 30.58
CA LEU A 162 1.31 -11.40 32.04
C LEU A 162 0.22 -12.36 32.50
N TYR A 163 -0.99 -12.26 31.96
CA TYR A 163 -2.10 -13.16 32.29
C TYR A 163 -1.74 -14.63 32.06
N LYS A 164 -1.10 -14.95 30.92
CA LYS A 164 -0.63 -16.32 30.63
C LYS A 164 0.46 -16.81 31.58
N THR A 165 1.23 -15.90 32.17
CA THR A 165 2.31 -16.25 33.12
C THR A 165 1.78 -16.41 34.55
N LEU A 166 0.78 -15.60 34.93
CA LEU A 166 0.19 -15.59 36.27
C LEU A 166 -0.86 -16.68 36.50
N VAL A 167 -1.37 -17.32 35.45
CA VAL A 167 -2.31 -18.44 35.54
C VAL A 167 -1.64 -19.72 35.01
N PRO A 168 -0.91 -20.50 35.84
CA PRO A 168 -0.51 -21.85 35.48
C PRO A 168 -1.75 -22.74 35.30
N GLU A 169 -1.71 -23.68 34.34
CA GLU A 169 -2.79 -24.64 34.01
C GLU A 169 -3.30 -25.42 35.25
N ALA A 170 -4.28 -24.88 35.98
CA ALA A 170 -4.98 -25.58 37.06
C ALA A 170 -6.24 -26.34 36.59
N THR A 171 -6.39 -26.59 35.29
CA THR A 171 -7.60 -27.23 34.71
C THR A 171 -7.36 -28.59 34.02
N ARG A 172 -6.15 -29.16 34.12
CA ARG A 172 -5.91 -30.57 33.73
C ARG A 172 -5.90 -31.46 34.98
N GLY A 173 -7.06 -31.93 35.43
CA GLY A 173 -7.07 -32.94 36.51
C GLY A 173 -8.39 -33.26 37.22
N LEU A 174 -9.54 -32.71 36.81
CA LEU A 174 -10.84 -33.07 37.38
C LEU A 174 -11.78 -33.59 36.29
N SER A 175 -11.46 -34.77 35.77
CA SER A 175 -12.43 -35.73 35.21
C SER A 175 -11.68 -37.01 34.84
N ALA A 176 -11.36 -37.79 35.86
CA ALA A 176 -11.22 -39.24 35.73
C ALA A 176 -12.24 -39.83 36.69
N GLU A 177 -13.39 -40.22 36.15
CA GLU A 177 -14.25 -41.26 36.74
C GLU A 177 -13.83 -42.61 36.18
#